data_AF-A0A9D4H050-F1
#
_entry.id   AF-A0A9D4H050-F1
#
_cell.length_a   1.000
_cell.length_b   1.000
_cell.length_c   1.000
_cell.angle_alpha   90.00
_cell.angle_beta   90.00
_cell.angle_gamma   90.00
#
_symmetry.space_group_name_H-M   'P 1'
#
loop_
_entity.id
_entity.type
_entity.pdbx_description
1 polymer ?
#
loop_
_entity_poly.entity_id
_entity_poly.type
_entity_poly.pdbx_seq_one_letter_code
_entity_poly.pdbx_strand_id
1 'polypeptide(L)' 'MAGGPGFLRPETELTVRLCFVHFDGSDALLESERIGRGTPFPEDFVRTHCTNVHDGIQVRLD' A
#
# COMPACT_ATOMS: atom_id res chain seq x y z
N MET A 1 16.19 -9.48 0.24
CA MET A 1 15.99 -8.92 1.59
C MET A 1 15.18 -9.93 2.39
N ALA A 2 15.83 -10.72 3.25
CA ALA A 2 15.14 -11.44 4.30
C ALA A 2 14.50 -10.41 5.24
N GLY A 3 13.31 -10.69 5.79
CA GLY A 3 12.61 -9.78 6.69
C GLY A 3 13.50 -9.43 7.89
N GLY A 4 14.13 -8.26 7.84
CA GLY A 4 15.06 -7.79 8.87
C GLY A 4 14.35 -7.39 10.18
N PRO A 5 15.11 -6.86 11.16
CA PRO A 5 14.71 -6.67 12.56
C PRO A 5 13.50 -5.74 12.80
N GLY A 6 12.95 -5.10 11.76
CA GLY A 6 11.73 -4.31 11.85
C GLY A 6 10.45 -5.10 12.16
N PHE A 7 10.55 -6.42 12.33
CA PHE A 7 9.39 -7.31 12.45
C PHE A 7 9.35 -8.15 13.73
N LEU A 8 10.18 -7.83 14.73
CA LEU A 8 10.15 -8.43 16.08
C LEU A 8 10.27 -9.97 16.10
N ARG A 9 10.91 -10.58 15.09
CA ARG A 9 11.19 -12.02 15.05
C ARG A 9 12.69 -12.29 15.11
N PRO A 10 13.12 -13.40 15.73
CA PRO A 10 14.52 -13.80 15.75
C PRO A 10 15.09 -13.98 14.34
N GLU A 11 16.34 -13.55 14.13
CA GLU A 11 17.02 -13.66 12.83
C GLU A 11 17.28 -15.12 12.39
N THR A 12 17.28 -16.04 13.34
CA THR A 12 17.46 -17.48 13.12
C THR A 12 16.19 -18.18 12.65
N GLU A 13 15.06 -17.48 12.61
CA GLU A 13 13.77 -18.05 12.26
C GLU A 13 13.41 -17.80 10.79
N LEU A 14 13.23 -18.89 10.02
CA LEU A 14 12.67 -18.78 8.67
C LEU A 14 11.21 -18.34 8.76
N THR A 15 10.93 -17.12 8.32
CA THR A 15 9.58 -16.53 8.36
C THR A 15 9.07 -16.26 6.96
N VAL A 16 7.82 -16.63 6.67
CA VAL A 16 7.08 -16.18 5.48
C VAL A 16 5.89 -15.32 5.91
N ARG A 17 5.61 -14.25 5.18
CA ARG A 17 4.44 -13.39 5.43
C ARG A 17 3.64 -13.24 4.15
N LEU A 18 2.36 -13.53 4.26
CA LEU A 18 1.39 -13.36 3.20
C LEU A 18 0.47 -12.21 3.58
N CYS A 19 0.25 -11.29 2.66
CA CYS A 19 -0.71 -10.22 2.77
C CYS A 19 -1.60 -10.26 1.54
N PHE A 20 -2.91 -10.27 1.75
CA PHE A 20 -3.88 -10.08 0.68
C PHE A 20 -4.31 -8.62 0.71
N VAL A 21 -4.08 -7.93 -0.41
CA VAL A 21 -4.50 -6.54 -0.58
C VAL A 21 -5.59 -6.52 -1.64
N HIS A 22 -6.78 -6.06 -1.27
CA HIS A 22 -7.88 -5.85 -2.22
C HIS A 22 -7.64 -4.53 -2.96
N PHE A 23 -6.75 -4.58 -3.97
CA PHE A 23 -6.32 -3.42 -4.74
C PHE A 23 -6.51 -3.65 -6.23
N ASP A 24 -7.40 -2.87 -6.84
CA ASP A 24 -7.48 -2.70 -8.29
C ASP A 24 -6.75 -1.40 -8.66
N GLY A 25 -5.58 -1.55 -9.27
CA GLY A 25 -4.71 -0.42 -9.62
C GLY A 25 -5.05 0.24 -10.95
N SER A 26 -6.04 -0.23 -11.70
CA SER A 26 -6.32 0.30 -13.05
C SER A 26 -6.73 1.77 -13.03
N ASP A 27 -7.60 2.18 -12.12
CA ASP A 27 -8.04 3.58 -11.99
C ASP A 27 -6.89 4.51 -11.52
N ALA A 28 -6.19 4.09 -10.47
CA ALA A 28 -5.02 4.82 -9.95
C ALA A 28 -3.91 4.98 -11.01
N LEU A 29 -3.70 3.96 -11.85
CA LEU A 29 -2.72 4.03 -12.93
C LEU A 29 -3.12 5.06 -14.00
N LEU A 30 -4.38 5.02 -14.46
CA LEU A 30 -4.88 5.96 -15.46
C LEU A 30 -4.79 7.41 -14.98
N GLU A 31 -5.19 7.69 -13.74
CA GLU A 31 -5.09 9.06 -13.20
C GLU A 31 -3.64 9.48 -12.96
N SER A 32 -2.77 8.57 -12.52
CA SER A 32 -1.33 8.85 -12.42
C SER A 32 -0.73 9.25 -13.76
N GLU A 33 -1.11 8.58 -14.85
CA GLU A 33 -0.65 8.93 -16.20
C GLU A 33 -1.17 10.31 -16.62
N ARG A 34 -2.42 10.64 -16.26
CA ARG A 34 -3.05 11.94 -16.53
C ARG A 34 -2.36 13.09 -15.79
N ILE A 35 -1.98 12.89 -14.53
CA ILE A 35 -1.26 13.89 -13.71
C ILE A 35 0.16 14.13 -14.25
N GLY A 36 0.76 13.09 -14.83
CA GLY A 36 2.07 13.16 -15.47
C GLY A 36 3.24 12.97 -14.50
N ARG A 37 4.37 12.55 -15.06
CA ARG A 37 5.58 12.22 -14.29
C ARG A 37 6.22 13.47 -13.72
N GLY A 38 6.56 13.45 -12.42
CA GLY A 38 7.25 14.54 -11.73
C GLY A 38 6.33 15.56 -11.07
N THR A 39 5.02 15.45 -11.28
CA THR A 39 4.02 16.22 -10.54
C THR A 39 3.67 15.46 -9.24
N PRO A 40 3.70 16.11 -8.07
CA PRO A 40 3.19 15.51 -6.84
C PRO A 40 1.71 15.14 -6.98
N PHE A 41 1.32 13.98 -6.43
CA PHE A 41 -0.09 13.63 -6.38
C PHE A 41 -0.85 14.50 -5.37
N PRO A 42 -2.14 14.77 -5.61
CA PRO A 42 -3.03 15.36 -4.61
C PRO A 42 -3.04 14.54 -3.31
N GLU A 43 -3.23 15.21 -2.17
CA GLU A 43 -3.23 14.57 -0.85
C GLU A 43 -4.33 13.49 -0.71
N ASP A 44 -5.43 13.66 -1.44
CA ASP A 44 -6.58 12.76 -1.43
C ASP A 44 -6.52 11.66 -2.50
N PHE A 45 -5.46 11.59 -3.31
CA PHE A 45 -5.35 10.65 -4.42
C PHE A 45 -5.63 9.21 -4.01
N VAL A 46 -5.02 8.75 -2.90
CA VAL A 46 -5.18 7.37 -2.40
C VAL A 46 -6.61 7.12 -1.90
N ARG A 47 -7.23 8.12 -1.26
CA ARG A 47 -8.62 8.01 -0.80
C ARG A 47 -9.58 7.89 -1.99
N THR A 48 -9.30 8.62 -3.06
CA THR A 48 -10.14 8.69 -4.25
C THR A 48 -9.98 7.47 -5.17
N HIS A 49 -8.75 7.05 -5.45
CA HIS A 49 -8.47 6.02 -6.47
C HIS A 49 -8.07 4.66 -5.89
N CYS A 50 -7.83 4.57 -4.58
CA CYS A 50 -7.44 3.34 -3.89
C CYS A 50 -8.35 3.06 -2.67
N THR A 51 -9.63 3.41 -2.77
CA THR A 51 -10.58 3.44 -1.63
C THR A 51 -10.59 2.16 -0.80
N ASN A 52 -10.65 0.97 -1.43
CA ASN A 52 -10.66 -0.30 -0.71
C ASN A 52 -9.41 -0.51 0.16
N VAL A 53 -8.25 -0.02 -0.30
CA VAL A 53 -6.99 -0.09 0.43
C VAL A 53 -6.96 0.96 1.53
N HIS A 54 -7.38 2.19 1.21
CA HIS A 54 -7.49 3.29 2.17
C HIS A 54 -8.39 2.90 3.35
N ASP A 55 -9.59 2.40 3.08
CA ASP A 55 -10.56 2.05 4.12
C ASP A 55 -10.07 0.84 4.92
N GLY A 56 -9.45 -0.14 4.26
CA GLY A 56 -8.87 -1.32 4.92
C GLY A 56 -7.79 -0.98 5.95
N ILE A 57 -7.01 0.10 5.75
CA ILE A 57 -6.02 0.55 6.74
C ILE A 57 -6.64 1.42 7.84
N GLN A 58 -7.76 2.11 7.58
CA GLN A 58 -8.45 2.93 8.57
C GLN A 58 -9.17 2.08 9.62
N VAL A 59 -9.81 0.97 9.21
CA VAL A 59 -10.55 0.04 10.11
C VAL A 59 -9.67 -0.61 11.20
N ARG A 60 -8.36 -0.43 11.16
CA ARG A 60 -7.40 -1.02 12.11
C ARG A 60 -6.81 0.00 13.09
N LEU A 61 -7.28 1.26 13.09
CA LEU A 61 -6.79 2.34 13.95
C LEU A 61 -7.69 2.65 15.16
N ASP A 62 -8.75 1.86 15.35
CA ASP A 62 -9.68 1.85 16.48
C ASP A 62 -9.57 0.56 17.32
#